data_AF-A0A2V9VFD8-F1
#
_entry.id   AF-A0A2V9VFD8-F1
#
_cell.length_a   1.000
_cell.length_b   1.000
_cell.length_c   1.000
_cell.angle_alpha   90.00
_cell.angle_beta   90.00
_cell.angle_gamma   90.00
#
_symmetry.space_group_name_H-M   'P 1'
#
loop_
_entity.id
_entity.type
_entity.pdbx_description
1 polymer ?
#
loop_
_entity_poly.entity_id
_entity_poly.type
_entity_poly.pdbx_seq_one_letter_code
_entity_poly.pdbx_strand_id
1 'polypeptide(L)'
;MRIAGGWSGFASPEITGTAQLNTIRAELRGLNSPLQISAGDVVLEKDTVRVQNLKATLGNSEWTGSLHLPRHCVSPQSCPIQFDLHADQIVADDWNELLSLHPRKRPWYRLLSIAVQPGASVLSALDASGTLTANRLVLQNLVGERLSANVELKEGQLKASNLRAELLGGKHNGEWQADFTAKPPVYSGSGKLQS
;
A
#
# COMPACT_ATOMS: atom_id res chain seq x y z
N MET A 1 -26.49 36.92 43.34
CA MET A 1 -26.44 35.51 42.88
C MET A 1 -25.13 35.32 42.12
N ARG A 2 -24.16 34.56 42.64
CA ARG A 2 -22.85 34.35 41.99
C ARG A 2 -22.89 32.97 41.34
N ILE A 3 -22.81 32.93 40.01
CA ILE A 3 -22.58 31.70 39.27
C ILE A 3 -21.08 31.63 39.05
N ALA A 4 -20.39 30.83 39.87
CA ALA A 4 -19.03 30.38 39.59
C ALA A 4 -19.12 28.92 39.13
N GLY A 5 -19.24 28.73 37.81
CA GLY A 5 -19.10 27.43 37.18
C GLY A 5 -17.75 27.41 36.47
N GLY A 6 -16.81 26.60 36.96
CA GLY A 6 -15.56 26.36 36.27
C GLY A 6 -15.83 25.76 34.90
N TRP A 7 -15.43 26.44 33.83
CA TRP A 7 -15.41 25.90 32.48
C TRP A 7 -14.41 24.73 32.44
N SER A 8 -14.91 23.51 32.60
CA SER A 8 -14.18 22.28 32.33
C SER A 8 -14.81 21.63 31.11
N GLY A 9 -14.15 21.70 29.96
CA GLY A 9 -14.67 21.02 28.76
C GLY A 9 -14.22 21.60 27.43
N PHE A 10 -12.91 21.72 27.20
CA PHE A 10 -12.36 21.85 25.85
C PHE A 10 -11.62 20.58 25.44
N ALA A 11 -12.18 19.41 25.74
CA ALA A 11 -11.74 18.20 25.07
C ALA A 11 -12.25 18.26 23.62
N SER A 12 -11.35 18.13 22.64
CA SER A 12 -11.74 18.04 21.23
C SER A 12 -12.75 16.91 21.05
N PRO A 13 -13.80 17.10 20.23
CA PRO A 13 -14.80 16.06 20.01
C PRO A 13 -14.16 14.80 19.44
N GLU A 14 -14.43 13.65 20.08
CA GLU A 14 -14.02 12.33 19.59
C GLU A 14 -15.03 11.87 18.53
N ILE A 15 -14.62 11.86 17.27
CA ILE A 15 -15.47 11.42 16.16
C ILE A 15 -15.38 9.90 16.07
N THR A 16 -16.46 9.17 16.35
CA THR A 16 -16.55 7.72 16.12
C THR A 16 -17.73 7.40 15.22
N GLY A 17 -17.72 6.23 14.57
CA GLY A 17 -18.83 5.81 13.73
C GLY A 17 -18.42 4.84 12.62
N THR A 18 -19.34 4.62 11.68
CA THR A 18 -19.12 3.76 10.53
C THR A 18 -19.42 4.52 9.24
N ALA A 19 -18.63 4.27 8.19
CA ALA A 19 -18.85 4.81 6.87
C ALA A 19 -18.67 3.72 5.81
N GLN A 20 -19.32 3.88 4.67
CA GLN A 20 -19.14 2.99 3.52
C GLN A 20 -18.35 3.73 2.43
N LEU A 21 -17.37 3.03 1.86
CA LEU A 21 -16.64 3.46 0.69
C LEU A 21 -17.36 2.91 -0.54
N ASN A 22 -17.73 3.79 -1.44
CA ASN A 22 -18.33 3.40 -2.71
C ASN A 22 -17.75 4.27 -3.81
N THR A 23 -17.13 3.64 -4.80
CA THR A 23 -16.60 4.31 -6.00
C THR A 23 -15.65 5.47 -5.68
N ILE A 24 -14.61 5.19 -4.89
CA ILE A 24 -13.57 6.17 -4.56
C ILE A 24 -12.42 6.02 -5.55
N ARG A 25 -11.89 7.15 -6.02
CA ARG A 25 -10.68 7.20 -6.82
C ARG A 25 -9.63 8.03 -6.10
N ALA A 26 -8.49 7.41 -5.79
CA ALA A 26 -7.36 8.06 -5.14
C ALA A 26 -6.14 8.09 -6.07
N GLU A 27 -5.60 9.28 -6.30
CA GLU A 27 -4.34 9.46 -7.01
C GLU A 27 -3.22 9.52 -5.96
N LEU A 28 -2.39 8.48 -5.88
CA LEU A 28 -1.31 8.38 -4.89
C LEU A 28 0.01 8.82 -5.51
N ARG A 29 0.69 9.77 -4.87
CA ARG A 29 2.02 10.23 -5.33
C ARG A 29 3.01 9.07 -5.29
N GLY A 30 3.63 8.77 -6.43
CA GLY A 30 4.57 7.65 -6.57
C GLY A 30 3.93 6.39 -7.17
N LEU A 31 2.63 6.41 -7.46
CA LEU A 31 1.97 5.44 -8.34
C LEU A 31 1.60 6.13 -9.66
N ASN A 32 1.81 5.45 -10.78
CA ASN A 32 1.45 5.95 -12.11
C ASN A 32 0.02 5.62 -12.54
N SER A 33 -0.76 4.94 -11.70
CA SER A 33 -2.18 4.69 -11.92
C SER A 33 -2.98 4.96 -10.63
N PRO A 34 -4.24 5.42 -10.75
CA PRO A 34 -5.10 5.61 -9.60
C PRO A 34 -5.42 4.29 -8.90
N LEU A 35 -5.54 4.36 -7.58
CA LEU A 35 -6.23 3.35 -6.79
C LEU A 35 -7.74 3.61 -6.91
N GLN A 36 -8.49 2.61 -7.39
CA GLN A 36 -9.94 2.67 -7.44
C GLN A 36 -10.51 1.75 -6.36
N ILE A 37 -11.29 2.28 -5.41
CA ILE A 37 -11.96 1.48 -4.38
C ILE A 37 -13.43 1.38 -4.79
N SER A 38 -13.86 0.18 -5.18
CA SER A 38 -15.24 -0.07 -5.56
C SER A 38 -16.13 -0.24 -4.33
N ALA A 39 -15.61 -0.87 -3.26
CA ALA A 39 -16.32 -1.08 -2.01
C ALA A 39 -15.37 -1.14 -0.79
N GLY A 40 -15.91 -0.86 0.38
CA GLY A 40 -15.26 -1.10 1.67
C GLY A 40 -16.05 -0.51 2.83
N ASP A 41 -15.86 -1.05 4.03
CA ASP A 41 -16.50 -0.57 5.25
C ASP A 41 -15.44 0.04 6.16
N VAL A 42 -15.65 1.28 6.62
CA VAL A 42 -14.76 1.97 7.55
C VAL A 42 -15.41 2.05 8.91
N VAL A 43 -14.70 1.57 9.93
CA VAL A 43 -15.06 1.74 11.34
C VAL A 43 -14.06 2.70 11.96
N LEU A 44 -14.58 3.82 12.46
CA LEU A 44 -13.86 4.88 13.13
C LEU A 44 -14.04 4.67 14.63
N GLU A 45 -13.03 4.08 15.27
CA GLU A 45 -12.95 3.94 16.73
C GLU A 45 -12.20 5.14 17.32
N LYS A 46 -12.01 5.19 18.64
CA LYS A 46 -11.31 6.29 19.30
C LYS A 46 -9.88 6.47 18.79
N ASP A 47 -9.09 5.39 18.84
CA ASP A 47 -7.66 5.42 18.53
C ASP A 47 -7.32 4.74 17.19
N THR A 48 -8.28 4.07 16.55
CA THR A 48 -8.06 3.30 15.32
C THR A 48 -9.10 3.56 14.24
N VAL A 49 -8.66 3.42 12.99
CA VAL A 49 -9.51 3.29 11.81
C VAL A 49 -9.34 1.88 11.28
N ARG A 50 -10.45 1.19 11.08
CA ARG A 50 -10.48 -0.15 10.49
C ARG A 50 -11.18 -0.07 9.15
N VAL A 51 -10.53 -0.54 8.09
CA VAL A 51 -11.15 -0.75 6.78
C VAL A 51 -11.33 -2.26 6.60
N GLN A 52 -12.54 -2.68 6.27
CA GLN A 52 -12.92 -4.08 6.09
C GLN A 52 -13.63 -4.25 4.76
N ASN A 53 -13.71 -5.50 4.28
CA ASN A 53 -14.39 -5.83 3.03
C ASN A 53 -13.92 -4.96 1.85
N LEU A 54 -12.65 -4.54 1.88
CA LEU A 54 -12.08 -3.67 0.86
C LEU A 54 -12.14 -4.41 -0.47
N LYS A 55 -12.57 -3.71 -1.51
CA LYS A 55 -12.45 -4.12 -2.90
C LYS A 55 -11.89 -2.95 -3.69
N ALA A 56 -10.75 -3.17 -4.34
CA ALA A 56 -10.06 -2.13 -5.07
C ALA A 56 -9.41 -2.67 -6.35
N THR A 57 -9.04 -1.76 -7.24
CA THR A 57 -8.29 -2.05 -8.45
C THR A 57 -7.11 -1.09 -8.50
N LEU A 58 -5.93 -1.64 -8.79
CA LEU A 58 -4.71 -0.88 -9.03
C LEU A 58 -4.00 -1.47 -10.24
N GLY A 59 -3.84 -0.68 -11.29
CA GLY A 59 -3.37 -1.20 -12.59
C GLY A 59 -4.34 -2.24 -13.13
N ASN A 60 -3.84 -3.44 -13.45
CA ASN A 60 -4.61 -4.58 -13.95
C ASN A 60 -4.95 -5.62 -12.86
N SER A 61 -4.72 -5.28 -11.60
CA SER A 61 -4.93 -6.18 -10.46
C SER A 61 -6.13 -5.76 -9.63
N GLU A 62 -6.95 -6.73 -9.25
CA GLU A 62 -8.02 -6.63 -8.27
C GLU A 62 -7.50 -6.98 -6.87
N TRP A 63 -7.86 -6.16 -5.89
CA TRP A 63 -7.39 -6.22 -4.52
C TRP A 63 -8.57 -6.36 -3.58
N THR A 64 -8.42 -7.21 -2.58
CA THR A 64 -9.36 -7.34 -1.48
C THR A 64 -8.64 -7.40 -0.15
N GLY A 65 -9.35 -7.09 0.95
CA GLY A 65 -8.81 -7.32 2.29
C GLY A 65 -9.23 -6.29 3.33
N SER A 66 -8.30 -6.00 4.23
CA SER A 66 -8.52 -5.10 5.36
C SER A 66 -7.28 -4.30 5.74
N LEU A 67 -7.51 -3.13 6.34
CA LEU A 67 -6.48 -2.23 6.83
C LEU A 67 -6.80 -1.78 8.26
N HIS A 68 -5.77 -1.58 9.07
CA HIS A 68 -5.85 -0.96 10.39
C HIS A 68 -4.87 0.20 10.46
N LEU A 69 -5.37 1.37 10.83
CA LEU A 69 -4.59 2.60 10.89
C LEU A 69 -4.80 3.28 12.25
N PRO A 70 -3.74 3.76 12.92
CA PRO A 70 -3.91 4.58 14.11
C PRO A 70 -4.47 5.97 13.76
N ARG A 71 -5.25 6.57 14.67
CA ARG A 71 -5.98 7.84 14.43
C ARG A 71 -5.23 9.12 14.74
N HIS A 72 -4.03 9.02 15.30
CA HIS A 72 -3.27 10.17 15.77
C HIS A 72 -1.85 10.19 15.20
N CYS A 73 -1.74 9.91 13.90
CA CYS A 73 -0.48 9.93 13.20
C CYS A 73 0.03 11.37 13.05
N VAL A 74 1.13 11.69 13.73
CA VAL A 74 1.80 13.01 13.66
C VAL A 74 2.51 13.20 12.30
N SER A 75 2.90 12.09 11.65
CA SER A 75 3.44 12.05 10.29
C SER A 75 3.12 10.69 9.63
N PRO A 76 3.17 10.57 8.29
CA PRO A 76 3.00 9.29 7.60
C PRO A 76 3.97 8.20 8.05
N GLN A 77 5.21 8.59 8.37
CA GLN A 77 6.26 7.67 8.86
C GLN A 77 6.01 7.16 10.27
N SER A 78 5.18 7.87 11.05
CA SER A 78 4.77 7.47 12.40
C SER A 78 3.38 6.82 12.42
N CYS A 79 2.91 6.37 11.25
CA CYS A 79 1.58 5.82 11.04
C CYS A 79 1.68 4.36 10.62
N PRO A 80 1.99 3.43 11.55
CA PRO A 80 2.14 2.02 11.20
C PRO A 80 0.79 1.45 10.78
N ILE A 81 0.64 1.22 9.48
CA ILE A 81 -0.55 0.60 8.91
C ILE A 81 -0.39 -0.92 8.99
N GLN A 82 -1.38 -1.60 9.56
CA GLN A 82 -1.45 -3.06 9.46
C GLN A 82 -2.40 -3.46 8.34
N PHE A 83 -2.04 -4.48 7.57
CA PHE A 83 -2.88 -4.95 6.48
C PHE A 83 -2.95 -6.47 6.35
N ASP A 84 -4.04 -6.93 5.77
CA ASP A 84 -4.17 -8.26 5.20
C ASP A 84 -4.81 -8.06 3.83
N LEU A 85 -4.03 -8.31 2.78
CA LEU A 85 -4.41 -8.04 1.41
C LEU A 85 -4.27 -9.28 0.53
N HIS A 86 -5.25 -9.44 -0.35
CA HIS A 86 -5.26 -10.44 -1.38
C HIS A 86 -5.37 -9.77 -2.75
N ALA A 87 -4.52 -10.18 -3.69
CA ALA A 87 -4.62 -9.80 -5.09
C ALA A 87 -5.00 -10.99 -5.97
N ASP A 88 -5.78 -10.75 -7.02
CA ASP A 88 -5.98 -11.77 -8.05
C ASP A 88 -4.65 -12.10 -8.76
N GLN A 89 -3.86 -11.08 -9.09
CA GLN A 89 -2.57 -11.22 -9.71
C GLN A 89 -1.61 -10.10 -9.30
N ILE A 90 -0.31 -10.42 -9.30
CA ILE A 90 0.77 -9.46 -9.16
C ILE A 90 1.67 -9.64 -10.37
N VAL A 91 1.72 -8.63 -11.25
CA VAL A 91 2.59 -8.63 -12.43
C VAL A 91 3.75 -7.66 -12.19
N ALA A 92 4.96 -8.18 -12.08
CA ALA A 92 6.13 -7.40 -11.70
C ALA A 92 6.44 -6.26 -12.68
N ASP A 93 6.17 -6.47 -13.98
CA ASP A 93 6.36 -5.44 -15.01
C ASP A 93 5.34 -4.30 -14.85
N ASP A 94 4.08 -4.63 -14.58
CA ASP A 94 3.04 -3.63 -14.25
C ASP A 94 3.42 -2.88 -12.97
N TRP A 95 3.94 -3.57 -11.96
CA TRP A 95 4.42 -2.94 -10.73
C TRP A 95 5.63 -2.04 -10.97
N ASN A 96 6.57 -2.43 -11.83
CA ASN A 96 7.67 -1.57 -12.22
C ASN A 96 7.18 -0.33 -12.98
N GLU A 97 6.20 -0.47 -13.89
CA GLU A 97 5.59 0.68 -14.57
C GLU A 97 4.83 1.56 -13.58
N LEU A 98 4.10 0.97 -12.62
CA LEU A 98 3.39 1.67 -11.55
C LEU A 98 4.33 2.45 -10.63
N LEU A 99 5.48 1.88 -10.29
CA LEU A 99 6.46 2.43 -9.34
C LEU A 99 7.54 3.30 -10.00
N SER A 100 7.73 3.18 -11.31
CA SER A 100 8.75 3.95 -12.02
C SER A 100 8.41 5.44 -12.00
N LEU A 101 9.36 6.28 -11.58
CA LEU A 101 9.19 7.74 -11.60
C LEU A 101 9.23 8.33 -13.02
N HIS A 102 9.25 7.51 -14.07
CA HIS A 102 9.34 7.99 -15.45
C HIS A 102 7.96 8.50 -15.89
N PRO A 103 7.79 9.82 -16.08
CA PRO A 103 6.53 10.33 -16.60
C PRO A 103 6.31 9.72 -17.98
N ARG A 104 5.17 9.04 -18.18
CA ARG A 104 4.70 8.61 -19.51
C ARG A 104 4.94 9.73 -20.51
N LYS A 105 5.63 9.40 -21.62
CA LYS A 105 6.11 10.32 -22.67
C LYS A 105 5.17 11.52 -22.84
N ARG A 106 5.57 12.68 -22.31
CA ARG A 106 4.75 13.89 -22.37
C ARG A 106 4.88 14.54 -23.75
N PRO A 107 3.79 14.94 -24.41
CA PRO A 107 3.86 15.73 -25.63
C PRO A 107 4.57 17.07 -25.38
N TRP A 108 5.43 17.47 -26.31
CA TRP A 108 6.32 18.63 -26.21
C TRP A 108 5.62 19.97 -25.91
N TYR A 109 4.31 20.08 -26.23
CA TYR A 109 3.53 21.29 -25.99
C TYR A 109 3.12 21.54 -24.52
N ARG A 110 3.35 20.58 -23.59
CA ARG A 110 3.09 20.76 -22.14
C ARG A 110 4.32 21.15 -21.31
N LEU A 111 5.46 21.43 -21.95
CA LEU A 111 6.69 21.86 -21.29
C LEU A 111 6.65 23.31 -20.76
N LEU A 112 5.63 24.08 -21.15
CA LEU A 112 5.43 25.46 -20.68
C LEU A 112 4.61 25.55 -19.38
N SER A 113 4.12 24.42 -18.87
CA SER A 113 3.38 24.35 -17.61
C SER A 113 4.35 23.94 -16.49
N ILE A 114 4.63 24.90 -15.60
CA ILE A 114 5.30 24.80 -14.29
C ILE A 114 5.72 23.37 -13.91
N ALA A 115 7.05 23.14 -13.85
CA ALA A 115 7.64 21.91 -13.36
C ALA A 115 7.12 21.60 -11.94
N VAL A 116 6.22 20.63 -11.84
CA VAL A 116 5.88 20.01 -10.56
C VAL A 116 7.14 19.31 -10.08
N GLN A 117 7.73 19.81 -9.00
CA GLN A 117 8.91 19.22 -8.38
C GLN A 117 8.65 17.73 -8.10
N PRO A 118 9.61 16.83 -8.35
CA PRO A 118 9.49 15.43 -7.96
C PRO A 118 9.51 15.33 -6.43
N GLY A 119 8.33 15.40 -5.81
CA GLY A 119 8.17 15.19 -4.38
C GLY A 119 8.37 13.72 -4.00
N ALA A 120 8.76 13.47 -2.76
CA ALA A 120 8.95 12.12 -2.20
C ALA A 120 7.71 11.23 -2.45
N SER A 121 7.94 9.98 -2.88
CA SER A 121 6.89 8.98 -3.12
C SER A 121 6.16 8.65 -1.80
N VAL A 122 4.85 8.40 -1.84
CA VAL A 122 4.09 7.93 -0.65
C VAL A 122 4.74 6.67 -0.07
N LEU A 123 5.28 5.78 -0.92
CA LEU A 123 5.95 4.55 -0.50
C LEU A 123 7.23 4.79 0.30
N SER A 124 7.91 5.93 0.08
CA SER A 124 9.11 6.28 0.85
C SER A 124 8.79 6.79 2.26
N ALA A 125 7.55 7.19 2.51
CA ALA A 125 7.11 7.73 3.80
C ALA A 125 6.12 6.81 4.54
N LEU A 126 5.73 5.68 3.94
CA LEU A 126 4.78 4.75 4.53
C LEU A 126 5.48 3.82 5.52
N ASP A 127 4.89 3.65 6.70
CA ASP A 127 5.17 2.54 7.61
C ASP A 127 3.98 1.58 7.53
N ALA A 128 4.20 0.38 6.98
CA ALA A 128 3.14 -0.61 6.82
C ALA A 128 3.68 -2.03 7.01
N SER A 129 2.87 -2.90 7.61
CA SER A 129 3.21 -4.31 7.77
C SER A 129 1.98 -5.20 7.66
N GLY A 130 2.13 -6.41 7.18
CA GLY A 130 0.97 -7.26 6.98
C GLY A 130 1.23 -8.53 6.19
N THR A 131 0.14 -9.23 5.90
CA THR A 131 0.15 -10.39 5.02
C THR A 131 -0.30 -9.96 3.63
N LEU A 132 0.43 -10.43 2.63
CA LEU A 132 0.08 -10.28 1.22
C LEU A 132 -0.08 -11.66 0.62
N THR A 133 -1.22 -11.90 -0.02
CA THR A 133 -1.45 -13.10 -0.84
C THR A 133 -1.80 -12.72 -2.26
N ALA A 134 -1.50 -13.60 -3.20
CA ALA A 134 -1.99 -13.46 -4.57
C ALA A 134 -2.29 -14.81 -5.20
N ASN A 135 -3.30 -14.90 -6.05
CA ASN A 135 -3.52 -16.14 -6.80
C ASN A 135 -2.37 -16.38 -7.76
N ARG A 136 -1.92 -15.34 -8.46
CA ARG A 136 -0.87 -15.43 -9.47
C ARG A 136 0.22 -14.37 -9.30
N LEU A 137 1.46 -14.77 -9.49
CA LEU A 137 2.62 -13.89 -9.59
C LEU A 137 3.24 -14.07 -10.98
N VAL A 138 3.38 -12.99 -11.73
CA VAL A 138 4.06 -12.99 -13.04
C VAL A 138 5.29 -12.11 -12.93
N LEU A 139 6.47 -12.73 -13.02
CA LEU A 139 7.77 -12.08 -12.98
C LEU A 139 8.52 -12.41 -14.27
N GLN A 140 8.50 -11.49 -15.24
CA GLN A 140 9.03 -11.74 -16.58
C GLN A 140 8.46 -13.06 -17.16
N ASN A 141 9.31 -14.06 -17.37
CA ASN A 141 8.93 -15.37 -17.92
C ASN A 141 8.56 -16.40 -16.84
N LEU A 142 8.61 -16.02 -15.56
CA LEU A 142 8.27 -16.88 -14.43
C LEU A 142 6.84 -16.61 -14.00
N VAL A 143 6.04 -17.68 -13.95
CA VAL A 143 4.69 -17.65 -13.40
C VAL A 143 4.67 -18.51 -12.13
N GLY A 144 4.24 -17.89 -11.04
CA GLY A 144 3.94 -18.56 -9.79
C GLY A 144 2.48 -18.47 -9.43
N GLU A 145 2.01 -19.45 -8.68
CA GLU A 145 0.66 -19.53 -8.18
C GLU A 145 0.67 -19.54 -6.64
N ARG A 146 -0.45 -19.15 -6.02
CA ARG A 146 -0.68 -19.18 -4.57
C ARG A 146 0.43 -18.51 -3.77
N LEU A 147 0.74 -17.26 -4.14
CA LEU A 147 1.69 -16.44 -3.41
C LEU A 147 1.16 -16.12 -2.00
N SER A 148 2.03 -16.22 -1.01
CA SER A 148 1.81 -15.69 0.34
C SER A 148 3.13 -15.17 0.90
N ALA A 149 3.15 -13.97 1.48
CA ALA A 149 4.32 -13.40 2.14
C ALA A 149 3.90 -12.49 3.29
N ASN A 150 4.79 -12.35 4.27
CA ASN A 150 4.73 -11.27 5.25
C ASN A 150 5.52 -10.10 4.69
N VAL A 151 4.88 -8.94 4.57
CA VAL A 151 5.46 -7.75 3.96
C VAL A 151 5.58 -6.67 5.02
N GLU A 152 6.75 -6.05 5.08
CA GLU A 152 7.05 -4.85 5.86
C GLU A 152 7.56 -3.78 4.90
N LEU A 153 7.02 -2.57 4.99
CA LEU A 153 7.50 -1.39 4.31
C LEU A 153 7.77 -0.33 5.37
N LYS A 154 9.01 0.09 5.51
CA LYS A 154 9.40 1.09 6.48
C LYS A 154 10.52 1.94 5.93
N GLU A 155 10.38 3.26 6.02
CA GLU A 155 11.40 4.22 5.56
C GLU A 155 11.84 3.99 4.10
N GLY A 156 10.92 3.55 3.24
CA GLY A 156 11.21 3.25 1.83
C GLY A 156 11.94 1.93 1.58
N GLN A 157 12.11 1.09 2.60
CA GLN A 157 12.62 -0.27 2.46
C GLN A 157 11.45 -1.26 2.57
N LEU A 158 11.28 -2.09 1.55
CA LEU A 158 10.32 -3.17 1.53
C LEU A 158 11.04 -4.50 1.79
N LYS A 159 10.54 -5.26 2.75
CA LYS A 159 10.97 -6.63 3.04
C LYS A 159 9.78 -7.57 2.93
N ALA A 160 9.92 -8.60 2.09
CA ALA A 160 9.00 -9.72 2.02
C ALA A 160 9.69 -10.95 2.64
N SER A 161 9.13 -11.49 3.71
CA SER A 161 9.63 -12.66 4.42
C SER A 161 8.61 -13.79 4.39
N ASN A 162 9.06 -15.02 4.66
CA ASN A 162 8.22 -16.22 4.55
C ASN A 162 7.48 -16.29 3.21
N LEU A 163 8.12 -15.85 2.13
CA LEU A 163 7.54 -15.85 0.80
C LEU A 163 7.36 -17.30 0.37
N ARG A 164 6.12 -17.70 0.10
CA ARG A 164 5.75 -19.02 -0.42
C ARG A 164 5.03 -18.84 -1.74
N ALA A 165 5.38 -19.65 -2.73
CA ALA A 165 4.68 -19.71 -4.01
C ALA A 165 4.85 -21.10 -4.62
N GLU A 166 3.93 -21.49 -5.50
CA GLU A 166 4.09 -22.66 -6.35
C GLU A 166 4.71 -22.22 -7.68
N LEU A 167 5.92 -22.69 -8.00
CA LEU A 167 6.66 -22.35 -9.21
C LEU A 167 6.99 -23.63 -9.97
N LEU A 168 6.63 -23.69 -11.27
CA LEU A 168 6.99 -24.79 -12.17
C LEU A 168 6.64 -26.19 -11.63
N GLY A 169 5.56 -26.31 -10.87
CA GLY A 169 5.11 -27.57 -10.25
C GLY A 169 5.77 -27.92 -8.91
N GLY A 170 6.68 -27.09 -8.40
CA GLY A 170 7.29 -27.23 -7.07
C GLY A 170 6.89 -26.11 -6.12
N LYS A 171 7.23 -26.26 -4.83
CA LYS A 171 7.03 -25.22 -3.81
C LYS A 171 8.30 -24.39 -3.66
N HIS A 172 8.17 -23.09 -3.74
CA HIS A 172 9.22 -22.12 -3.49
C HIS A 172 9.04 -21.48 -2.12
N ASN A 173 10.13 -21.39 -1.35
CA ASN A 173 10.18 -20.62 -0.11
C ASN A 173 11.36 -19.64 -0.15
N GLY A 174 11.16 -18.37 0.21
CA GLY A 174 12.22 -17.39 0.16
C GLY A 174 11.95 -16.09 0.90
N GLU A 175 12.84 -15.13 0.65
CA GLU A 175 12.80 -13.77 1.15
C GLU A 175 13.21 -12.81 0.03
N TRP A 176 12.62 -11.62 0.04
CA TRP A 176 12.87 -10.57 -0.95
C TRP A 176 12.96 -9.21 -0.27
N GLN A 177 13.77 -8.33 -0.81
CA GLN A 177 13.96 -6.98 -0.32
C GLN A 177 14.07 -5.99 -1.49
N ALA A 178 13.49 -4.81 -1.30
CA ALA A 178 13.62 -3.68 -2.21
C ALA A 178 13.93 -2.41 -1.42
N ASP A 179 14.96 -1.68 -1.85
CA ASP A 179 15.32 -0.37 -1.32
C ASP A 179 14.94 0.71 -2.34
N PHE A 180 13.89 1.48 -2.02
CA PHE A 180 13.40 2.59 -2.83
C PHE A 180 14.07 3.94 -2.48
N THR A 181 14.96 3.96 -1.49
CA THR A 181 15.73 5.16 -1.11
C THR A 181 16.90 5.40 -2.07
N ALA A 182 17.44 4.33 -2.67
CA ALA A 182 18.45 4.38 -3.70
C ALA A 182 17.86 4.78 -5.07
N LYS A 183 18.68 5.41 -5.92
CA LYS A 183 18.35 5.76 -7.31
C LYS A 183 19.39 5.15 -8.27
N PRO A 184 19.04 4.12 -9.07
CA PRO A 184 17.75 3.42 -9.14
C PRO A 184 17.48 2.56 -7.88
N PRO A 185 16.22 2.14 -7.64
CA PRO A 185 15.90 1.21 -6.57
C PRO A 185 16.72 -0.08 -6.65
N VAL A 186 17.13 -0.62 -5.51
CA VAL A 186 17.94 -1.84 -5.41
C VAL A 186 17.06 -3.00 -4.96
N TYR A 187 17.19 -4.14 -5.63
CA TYR A 187 16.39 -5.34 -5.36
C TYR A 187 17.32 -6.52 -5.03
N SER A 188 16.95 -7.33 -4.04
CA SER A 188 17.68 -8.55 -3.68
C SER A 188 16.72 -9.62 -3.15
N GLY A 189 17.09 -10.90 -3.30
CA GLY A 189 16.26 -11.99 -2.80
C GLY A 189 17.02 -13.31 -2.76
N SER A 190 16.50 -14.24 -1.96
CA SER A 190 17.01 -15.61 -1.86
C SER A 190 15.85 -16.58 -1.67
N GLY A 191 16.03 -17.83 -2.08
CA GLY A 191 14.98 -18.83 -1.93
C GLY A 191 15.45 -20.25 -2.25
N LYS A 192 14.60 -21.21 -1.89
CA LYS A 192 14.80 -22.64 -2.13
C LYS A 192 13.57 -23.20 -2.83
N LEU A 193 13.80 -24.04 -3.83
CA LEU A 193 12.79 -24.85 -4.47
C LEU A 193 12.76 -26.22 -3.79
N GLN A 194 11.55 -26.69 -3.46
CA GLN A 194 11.28 -28.03 -2.97
C GLN A 194 10.43 -28.74 -4.03
N SER A 195 10.94 -29.87 -4.52
CA SER A 195 10.25 -30.78 -5.44
C SER A 195 9.45 -31.82 -4.68
#